data_AF-A0A9J6GYJ7-F1
#
_entry.id   AF-A0A9J6GYJ7-F1
#
_cell.length_a   1.000
_cell.length_b   1.000
_cell.length_c   1.000
_cell.angle_alpha   90.00
_cell.angle_beta   90.00
_cell.angle_gamma   90.00
#
_symmetry.space_group_name_H-M   'P 1'
#
loop_
_entity.id
_entity.type
_entity.pdbx_description
1 polymer ?
#
loop_
_entity_poly.entity_id
_entity_poly.type
_entity_poly.pdbx_seq_one_letter_code
_entity_poly.pdbx_strand_id
1 'polypeptide(L)'
;MQTILKCKEDSDAPIDPIVPAPYVDSKLQHMWDAYRSIEARWKKHRHRKTLRIKLQNLKTAIAKHADYLTRMQWLQACDEMRGTLSMKRTWAILRKLIDPSNNKTESAKKITKLIQDYEGTAAANAW
;
A
#
# COMPACT_ATOMS: atom_id res chain seq x y z
N MET A 1 16.13 39.03 21.27
CA MET A 1 16.19 38.43 19.91
C MET A 1 16.33 36.93 20.05
N GLN A 2 15.47 36.20 19.31
CA GLN A 2 15.49 34.77 19.00
C GLN A 2 14.90 33.78 20.02
N THR A 3 13.63 33.51 19.73
CA THR A 3 12.69 32.47 20.12
C THR A 3 13.26 31.05 20.08
N ILE A 4 13.05 30.32 21.18
CA ILE A 4 13.14 28.87 21.27
C ILE A 4 11.91 28.30 20.56
N LEU A 5 12.11 27.69 19.39
CA LEU A 5 11.07 26.87 18.74
C LEU A 5 10.85 25.63 19.58
N LYS A 6 9.79 25.70 20.38
CA LYS A 6 9.15 24.59 21.06
C LYS A 6 8.54 23.68 19.98
N CYS A 7 9.22 22.58 19.64
CA CYS A 7 8.57 21.48 18.92
C CYS A 7 7.50 20.93 19.86
N LYS A 8 6.26 21.33 19.60
CA LYS A 8 5.07 20.83 20.26
C LYS A 8 4.94 19.35 19.89
N GLU A 9 5.08 18.49 20.89
CA GLU A 9 4.51 17.14 20.84
C GLU A 9 3.01 17.32 20.62
N ASP A 10 2.57 17.01 19.41
CA ASP A 10 1.17 16.68 19.13
C ASP A 10 0.94 15.23 19.58
N SER A 11 1.02 15.02 20.89
CA SER A 11 0.39 13.89 21.57
C SER A 11 -1.04 14.33 21.86
N ASP A 12 -2.01 13.65 21.23
CA ASP A 12 -3.43 13.49 21.63
C ASP A 12 -4.36 13.40 20.40
N ALA A 13 -3.99 12.61 19.39
CA ALA A 13 -4.96 12.04 18.46
C ALA A 13 -5.57 10.78 19.12
N PRO A 14 -6.90 10.61 19.11
CA PRO A 14 -7.54 9.42 19.66
C PRO A 14 -6.92 8.16 19.08
N ILE A 15 -6.48 7.26 19.97
CA ILE A 15 -5.94 5.94 19.59
C ILE A 15 -7.11 5.16 19.00
N ASP A 16 -7.20 5.13 17.67
CA ASP A 16 -8.11 4.24 16.95
C ASP A 16 -7.88 2.80 17.42
N PRO A 17 -8.94 1.99 17.63
CA PRO A 17 -8.81 0.67 18.22
C PRO A 17 -7.98 -0.25 17.31
N ILE A 18 -6.79 -0.61 17.79
CA ILE A 18 -6.01 -1.82 17.47
C ILE A 18 -6.20 -2.27 16.02
N VAL A 19 -5.77 -1.45 15.05
CA VAL A 19 -5.36 -2.03 13.77
C VAL A 19 -4.09 -2.80 14.10
N PRO A 20 -4.09 -4.16 14.08
CA PRO A 20 -2.85 -4.89 14.27
C PRO A 20 -1.89 -4.34 13.22
N ALA A 21 -0.77 -3.78 13.67
CA ALA A 21 0.22 -3.20 12.79
C ALA A 21 0.42 -4.20 11.64
N PRO A 22 0.32 -3.75 10.37
CA PRO A 22 0.41 -4.65 9.24
C PRO A 22 1.65 -5.51 9.48
N TYR A 23 1.52 -6.83 9.44
CA TYR A 23 2.64 -7.74 9.67
C TYR A 23 3.70 -7.43 8.60
N VAL A 24 4.65 -6.54 8.95
CA VAL A 24 5.74 -6.17 8.09
C VAL A 24 6.79 -7.24 8.28
N ASP A 25 7.14 -7.92 7.18
CA ASP A 25 8.21 -8.91 7.17
C ASP A 25 9.48 -8.29 7.78
N SER A 26 9.92 -8.79 8.94
CA SER A 26 11.02 -8.20 9.70
C SER A 26 12.31 -8.15 8.88
N LYS A 27 12.52 -9.15 8.01
CA LYS A 27 13.66 -9.19 7.09
C LYS A 27 13.59 -8.06 6.06
N LEU A 28 12.45 -7.82 5.43
CA LEU A 28 12.26 -6.72 4.49
C LEU A 28 12.50 -5.36 5.18
N GLN A 29 12.02 -5.19 6.41
CA GLN A 29 12.28 -3.99 7.21
C GLN A 29 13.80 -3.76 7.39
N HIS A 30 14.54 -4.79 7.83
CA HIS A 30 15.99 -4.69 7.98
C HIS A 30 16.72 -4.36 6.66
N MET A 31 16.26 -4.88 5.52
CA MET A 31 16.86 -4.55 4.22
C MET A 31 16.62 -3.08 3.85
N TRP A 32 15.45 -2.52 4.17
CA TRP A 32 15.14 -1.11 3.96
C TRP A 32 15.96 -0.18 4.86
N ASP A 33 16.12 -0.54 6.13
CA ASP A 33 16.97 0.22 7.06
C ASP A 33 18.42 0.25 6.57
N ALA A 34 18.93 -0.91 6.12
CA ALA A 34 20.25 -1.01 5.49
C ALA A 34 20.34 -0.13 4.23
N TYR A 35 19.35 -0.17 3.35
CA TYR A 35 19.28 0.68 2.15
C TYR A 35 19.35 2.17 2.52
N ARG A 36 18.53 2.62 3.47
CA ARG A 36 18.49 4.02 3.93
C ARG A 36 19.83 4.46 4.52
N SER A 37 20.48 3.61 5.31
CA SER A 37 21.79 3.93 5.89
C SER A 37 22.89 4.11 4.83
N ILE A 38 22.90 3.28 3.78
CA ILE A 38 23.84 3.39 2.66
C ILE A 38 23.50 4.56 1.76
N GLU A 39 22.21 4.82 1.53
CA GLU A 39 21.73 5.96 0.75
C GLU A 39 22.18 7.28 1.39
N ALA A 40 21.98 7.43 2.71
CA ALA A 40 22.43 8.60 3.45
C ALA A 40 23.95 8.81 3.36
N ARG A 41 24.73 7.72 3.47
CA ARG A 41 26.19 7.77 3.33
C ARG A 41 26.63 8.11 1.90
N TRP A 42 25.96 7.56 0.89
CA TRP A 42 26.25 7.85 -0.52
C TRP A 42 25.88 9.28 -0.89
N LYS A 43 24.78 9.83 -0.35
CA LYS A 43 24.42 11.24 -0.54
C LYS A 43 25.52 12.18 -0.08
N LYS A 44 26.19 11.87 1.04
CA LYS A 44 27.37 12.62 1.54
C LYS A 44 28.64 12.38 0.69
N HIS A 45 28.82 11.18 0.14
CA HIS A 45 30.02 10.78 -0.60
C HIS A 45 29.72 10.29 -2.03
N ARG A 46 29.16 11.17 -2.87
CA ARG A 46 28.66 10.84 -4.22
C ARG A 46 29.73 10.26 -5.16
N HIS A 47 30.98 10.64 -4.99
CA HIS A 47 32.12 10.17 -5.81
C HIS A 47 32.49 8.71 -5.55
N ARG A 48 32.11 8.14 -4.39
CA ARG A 48 32.45 6.77 -4.03
C ARG A 48 31.55 5.76 -4.76
N LYS A 49 32.05 5.24 -5.88
CA LYS A 49 31.35 4.25 -6.74
C LYS A 49 30.94 2.97 -5.99
N THR A 50 31.72 2.54 -5.00
CA THR A 50 31.41 1.32 -4.22
C THR A 50 30.10 1.41 -3.43
N LEU A 51 29.74 2.60 -2.93
CA LEU A 51 28.46 2.79 -2.24
C LEU A 51 27.29 2.75 -3.22
N ARG A 52 27.46 3.30 -4.42
CA ARG A 52 26.46 3.20 -5.49
C ARG A 52 26.19 1.75 -5.88
N ILE A 53 27.25 0.94 -6.05
CA ILE A 53 27.12 -0.49 -6.37
C ILE A 53 26.38 -1.21 -5.24
N LYS A 54 26.76 -0.97 -3.97
CA LYS A 54 26.06 -1.55 -2.81
C LYS A 54 24.57 -1.17 -2.78
N LEU A 55 24.24 0.08 -3.11
CA LEU A 55 22.86 0.55 -3.17
C LEU A 55 22.06 -0.19 -4.26
N GLN A 56 22.66 -0.39 -5.44
CA GLN A 56 22.01 -1.16 -6.51
C GLN A 56 21.82 -2.63 -6.10
N ASN A 57 22.83 -3.25 -5.49
CA ASN A 57 22.74 -4.63 -5.00
C ASN A 57 21.66 -4.79 -3.92
N LEU A 58 21.55 -3.84 -2.99
CA LEU A 58 20.46 -3.86 -1.99
C LEU A 58 19.11 -3.66 -2.65
N LYS A 59 18.99 -2.72 -3.59
CA LYS A 59 17.74 -2.50 -4.33
C LYS A 59 17.27 -3.75 -5.06
N THR A 60 18.18 -4.46 -5.75
CA THR A 60 17.84 -5.72 -6.44
C THR A 60 17.51 -6.83 -5.46
N ALA A 61 18.20 -6.93 -4.32
CA ALA A 61 17.89 -7.90 -3.28
C ALA A 61 16.51 -7.66 -2.63
N ILE A 62 16.17 -6.39 -2.35
CA ILE A 62 14.85 -6.00 -1.83
C ILE A 62 13.75 -6.37 -2.82
N ALA A 63 13.92 -6.04 -4.10
CA ALA A 63 12.93 -6.37 -5.13
C ALA A 63 12.71 -7.90 -5.22
N LYS A 64 13.79 -8.68 -5.26
CA LYS A 64 13.71 -10.15 -5.28
C LYS A 64 12.99 -10.72 -4.05
N HIS A 65 13.27 -10.18 -2.86
CA HIS A 65 12.65 -10.64 -1.62
C HIS A 65 11.17 -10.25 -1.56
N ALA A 66 10.80 -9.05 -2.01
CA ALA A 66 9.41 -8.61 -2.10
C ALA A 66 8.60 -9.47 -3.10
N ASP A 67 9.18 -9.81 -4.25
CA ASP A 67 8.55 -10.72 -5.21
C ASP A 67 8.35 -12.11 -4.61
N TYR A 68 9.36 -12.63 -3.90
CA TYR A 68 9.27 -13.91 -3.20
C TYR A 68 8.15 -13.90 -2.15
N LEU A 69 8.11 -12.86 -1.31
CA LEU A 69 7.10 -12.70 -0.27
C LEU A 69 5.69 -12.64 -0.86
N THR A 70 5.52 -11.87 -1.94
CA THR A 70 4.24 -11.76 -2.66
C THR A 70 3.76 -13.12 -3.16
N ARG A 71 4.67 -13.92 -3.73
CA ARG A 71 4.35 -15.29 -4.16
C ARG A 71 3.97 -16.19 -2.98
N MET A 72 4.71 -16.13 -1.88
CA MET A 72 4.40 -16.93 -0.69
C MET A 72 3.05 -16.56 -0.07
N GLN A 73 2.78 -15.26 0.08
CA GLN A 73 1.49 -14.77 0.56
C GLN A 73 0.34 -15.20 -0.36
N TRP A 74 0.55 -15.18 -1.67
CA TRP A 74 -0.42 -15.68 -2.63
C TRP A 74 -0.67 -17.19 -2.50
N LEU A 75 0.38 -17.99 -2.37
CA LEU A 75 0.24 -19.44 -2.16
C LEU A 75 -0.49 -19.74 -0.85
N GLN A 76 -0.15 -19.03 0.23
CA GLN A 76 -0.85 -19.15 1.51
C GLN A 76 -2.34 -18.80 1.35
N ALA A 77 -2.67 -17.72 0.64
CA ALA A 77 -4.06 -17.37 0.37
C ALA A 77 -4.78 -18.47 -0.43
N CYS A 78 -4.12 -19.07 -1.41
CA CYS A 78 -4.67 -20.21 -2.16
C CYS A 78 -4.91 -21.44 -1.28
N ASP A 79 -3.99 -21.74 -0.36
CA ASP A 79 -4.12 -22.87 0.56
C ASP A 79 -5.19 -22.61 1.62
N GLU A 80 -5.33 -21.38 2.11
CA GLU A 80 -6.45 -20.98 2.99
C GLU A 80 -7.81 -21.10 2.29
N MET A 81 -7.86 -20.87 0.96
CA MET A 81 -9.07 -21.07 0.15
C MET A 81 -9.36 -22.54 -0.16
N ARG A 82 -8.36 -23.42 -0.03
CA ARG A 82 -8.49 -24.85 -0.32
C ARG A 82 -9.35 -25.50 0.76
N GLY A 83 -10.56 -25.93 0.36
CA GLY A 83 -11.55 -26.50 1.28
C GLY A 83 -12.62 -25.52 1.78
N THR A 84 -12.48 -24.22 1.48
CA THR A 84 -13.49 -23.19 1.80
C THR A 84 -14.19 -22.64 0.56
N LEU A 85 -14.14 -23.36 -0.57
CA LEU A 85 -14.75 -22.95 -1.84
C LEU A 85 -16.27 -22.69 -1.76
N SER A 86 -16.97 -23.28 -0.79
CA SER A 86 -18.39 -22.99 -0.53
C SER A 86 -18.62 -21.67 0.23
N MET A 87 -17.57 -21.06 0.79
CA MET A 87 -17.69 -19.86 1.60
C MET A 87 -17.79 -18.60 0.74
N LYS A 88 -18.68 -17.69 1.16
CA LYS A 88 -18.90 -16.38 0.52
C LYS A 88 -17.60 -15.55 0.43
N ARG A 89 -16.71 -15.66 1.42
CA ARG A 89 -15.43 -14.93 1.45
C ARG A 89 -14.50 -15.34 0.31
N THR A 90 -14.34 -16.64 0.08
CA THR A 90 -13.53 -17.19 -1.01
C THR A 90 -14.09 -16.77 -2.37
N TRP A 91 -15.41 -16.87 -2.57
CA TRP A 91 -16.06 -16.39 -3.79
C TRP A 91 -15.93 -14.88 -4.01
N ALA A 92 -15.93 -14.07 -2.95
CA ALA A 92 -15.70 -12.64 -3.06
C ALA A 92 -14.29 -12.33 -3.58
N ILE A 93 -13.28 -13.06 -3.10
CA ILE A 93 -11.89 -12.94 -3.58
C ILE A 93 -11.80 -13.38 -5.04
N LEU A 94 -12.31 -14.57 -5.38
CA LEU A 94 -12.29 -15.10 -6.75
C LEU A 94 -12.98 -14.17 -7.75
N ARG A 95 -14.14 -13.62 -7.38
CA ARG A 95 -14.88 -12.69 -8.24
C ARG A 95 -14.08 -11.42 -8.53
N LYS A 96 -13.29 -10.92 -7.56
CA LYS A 96 -12.40 -9.77 -7.75
C LYS A 96 -11.22 -10.06 -8.68
N LEU A 97 -10.78 -11.31 -8.76
CA LEU A 97 -9.71 -11.73 -9.67
C LEU A 97 -10.21 -11.89 -11.11
N ILE A 98 -11.44 -12.39 -11.29
CA ILE A 98 -12.06 -12.57 -12.61
C ILE A 98 -12.47 -11.23 -13.22
N ASP A 99 -13.10 -10.37 -12.42
CA ASP A 99 -13.54 -9.06 -12.86
C ASP A 99 -13.17 -7.98 -11.84
N PRO A 100 -11.99 -7.34 -11.99
CA PRO A 100 -11.59 -6.24 -11.11
C PRO A 100 -12.47 -5.00 -11.27
N SER A 101 -13.21 -4.89 -12.39
CA SER A 101 -14.06 -3.75 -12.73
C SER A 101 -15.49 -3.85 -12.18
N ASN A 102 -15.96 -5.07 -11.89
CA ASN A 102 -17.27 -5.32 -11.28
C ASN A 102 -17.17 -5.31 -9.76
N ASN A 103 -16.95 -4.09 -9.28
CA ASN A 103 -16.72 -3.74 -7.90
C ASN A 103 -17.86 -2.83 -7.44
N LYS A 104 -18.47 -3.07 -6.26
CA LYS A 104 -19.49 -2.17 -5.67
C LYS A 104 -19.07 -0.70 -5.74
N THR A 105 -17.80 -0.38 -5.51
CA THR A 105 -17.24 0.97 -5.62
C THR A 105 -17.18 1.48 -7.06
N GLU A 106 -16.80 0.65 -8.03
CA GLU A 106 -16.82 1.04 -9.46
C GLU A 106 -18.26 1.15 -9.99
N SER A 107 -19.16 0.29 -9.55
CA SER A 107 -20.60 0.40 -9.81
C SER A 107 -21.18 1.68 -9.20
N ALA A 108 -20.80 2.04 -7.98
CA ALA A 108 -21.21 3.30 -7.35
C ALA A 108 -20.69 4.51 -8.14
N LYS A 109 -19.41 4.51 -8.55
CA LYS A 109 -18.86 5.56 -9.43
C LYS A 109 -19.62 5.65 -10.76
N LYS A 110 -19.95 4.52 -11.39
CA LYS A 110 -20.76 4.47 -12.62
C LYS A 110 -22.16 5.05 -12.39
N ILE A 111 -22.80 4.73 -11.26
CA ILE A 111 -24.11 5.29 -10.89
C ILE A 111 -24.01 6.80 -10.66
N THR A 112 -23.00 7.29 -9.92
CA THR A 112 -22.78 8.73 -9.71
C THR A 112 -22.56 9.47 -11.04
N LYS A 113 -21.77 8.90 -11.96
CA LYS A 113 -21.60 9.45 -13.30
C LYS A 113 -22.91 9.47 -14.08
N LEU A 114 -23.66 8.37 -14.08
CA LEU A 114 -24.97 8.31 -14.74
C LEU A 114 -25.96 9.35 -14.18
N ILE A 115 -25.95 9.60 -12.87
CA ILE A 115 -26.77 10.65 -12.24
C ILE A 115 -26.33 12.04 -12.70
N GLN A 116 -25.01 12.28 -12.77
CA GLN A 116 -24.47 13.56 -13.21
C GLN A 116 -24.69 13.83 -14.71
N ASP A 117 -24.58 12.80 -15.54
CA ASP A 117 -24.78 12.84 -16.99
C ASP A 117 -26.27 12.84 -17.37
N TYR A 118 -27.17 12.60 -16.42
CA TYR A 118 -28.61 12.62 -16.65
C TYR A 118 -29.10 14.05 -16.85
N GLU A 119 -29.47 14.37 -18.10
CA GLU A 119 -29.94 15.69 -18.57
C GLU A 119 -31.13 16.26 -17.76
N GLY A 120 -31.91 15.41 -17.10
CA GLY A 120 -33.05 15.84 -16.26
C GLY A 120 -32.67 16.56 -14.97
N THR A 121 -31.42 16.50 -14.53
CA THR A 121 -30.95 17.12 -13.27
C THR A 121 -30.52 18.58 -13.45
N ALA A 122 -30.17 19.00 -14.67
CA ALA A 122 -29.87 20.39 -15.00
C ALA A 122 -31.15 21.25 -15.13
N ALA A 123 -32.25 20.64 -15.58
CA ALA A 123 -33.55 21.33 -15.71
C ALA A 123 -34.27 21.53 -14.37
N ALA A 124 -34.01 20.69 -13.36
CA ALA A 124 -34.66 20.77 -12.05
C ALA A 124 -34.08 21.85 -11.11
N ASN A 125 -32.86 22.34 -11.40
CA ASN A 125 -32.18 23.37 -10.60
C ASN A 125 -32.24 24.78 -11.23
N ALA A 126 -33.10 24.96 -12.23
CA ALA A 126 -33.23 26.21 -13.01
C ALA A 126 -34.47 27.05 -12.63
N TRP A 127 -35.10 26.78 -11.47
CA TRP A 127 -36.21 27.54 -10.90
C TRP A 127 -35.95 27.82 -9.42
#